data_AF-A0A6N7Y982-F1
#
_entry.id   AF-A0A6N7Y982-F1
#
_cell.length_a   1.000
_cell.length_b   1.000
_cell.length_c   1.000
_cell.angle_alpha   90.00
_cell.angle_beta   90.00
_cell.angle_gamma   90.00
#
_symmetry.space_group_name_H-M   'P 1'
#
loop_
_entity.id
_entity.type
_entity.pdbx_description
1 polymer ?
#
loop_
_entity_poly.entity_id
_entity_poly.type
_entity_poly.pdbx_seq_one_letter_code
_entity_poly.pdbx_strand_id
1 'polypeptide(L)'
;MGRGTTMLVALLGAAVIAACGGAPPASAEVVWLCDPIAAAADDPCRDTLRTTVQEADGTSRVTDEPLPAAPAADCFYVYPTVSQQLGTNADKARDPELVAIARYQASRFSRECRVFAPIYRQLTLASILTGSVEARRAGFALAYGDVLEAWRAFLARTDGTRPIVLLSHSQGTRMLRKLVREEVDPSPALRARLASAVLLGQNVTVRRGDVRGGDFQQIPGCTTVGQASCVIAYSTFDDTPPDDARFGIVPRTDDFRSGFPVGDDFEVLCTNPASLGANERRVTTSLARTEPYPGVLGLGLAGTYGGTPPTADTAWVRPAERYTARCERLGRAHVLDLGPVGSARALNPFPDATWGLHITDVNIALGDLVDLVGASVRTVVAGRARAAVRVRTAFTAGRDARGRRCARRDVLLTVDGTDVVAADARVGGRRVARDTRPPVRLRVRRAALRRGARTAVTVRVTLRDGRTTTLTRRVRACGATA
;
A
#
# COMPACT_ATOMS: atom_id res chain seq x y z
N MET A 1 -39.04 -58.06 -60.87
CA MET A 1 -38.14 -58.02 -59.70
C MET A 1 -36.72 -57.90 -60.21
N GLY A 2 -36.20 -56.68 -60.31
CA GLY A 2 -34.90 -56.49 -60.92
C GLY A 2 -34.32 -55.11 -60.70
N ARG A 3 -33.01 -55.13 -60.39
CA ARG A 3 -31.94 -54.25 -60.90
C ARG A 3 -32.11 -52.76 -60.52
N GLY A 4 -31.26 -52.13 -59.70
CA GLY A 4 -29.82 -52.33 -59.54
C GLY A 4 -29.05 -51.59 -60.63
N THR A 5 -28.92 -50.26 -60.49
CA THR A 5 -28.00 -49.42 -61.27
C THR A 5 -27.62 -48.15 -60.48
N THR A 6 -26.32 -48.02 -60.18
CA THR A 6 -25.44 -46.81 -60.17
C THR A 6 -25.97 -45.47 -59.64
N MET A 7 -25.25 -44.79 -58.73
CA MET A 7 -24.08 -43.94 -59.03
C MET A 7 -23.65 -43.09 -57.82
N LEU A 8 -22.35 -43.15 -57.50
CA LEU A 8 -21.43 -42.08 -57.04
C LEU A 8 -21.95 -40.94 -56.14
N VAL A 9 -21.41 -40.84 -54.90
CA VAL A 9 -21.20 -39.53 -54.24
C VAL A 9 -19.81 -39.51 -53.62
N ALA A 10 -19.12 -38.40 -53.88
CA ALA A 10 -17.71 -38.16 -53.68
C ALA A 10 -17.29 -37.99 -52.21
N LEU A 11 -16.08 -38.45 -51.91
CA LEU A 11 -15.29 -38.08 -50.75
C LEU A 11 -14.94 -36.59 -50.79
N LEU A 12 -15.40 -35.84 -49.78
CA LEU A 12 -14.86 -34.53 -49.42
C LEU A 12 -14.50 -34.58 -47.93
N GLY A 13 -13.21 -34.82 -47.66
CA GLY A 13 -12.64 -34.68 -46.32
C GLY A 13 -12.53 -33.19 -45.97
N ALA A 14 -13.37 -32.74 -45.04
CA ALA A 14 -13.20 -31.45 -44.39
C ALA A 14 -12.25 -31.61 -43.19
N ALA A 15 -11.08 -30.98 -43.28
CA ALA A 15 -10.16 -30.82 -42.17
C ALA A 15 -10.81 -29.89 -41.12
N VAL A 16 -11.08 -30.41 -39.93
CA VAL A 16 -11.48 -29.61 -38.77
C VAL A 16 -10.22 -28.97 -38.20
N ILE A 17 -9.95 -27.72 -38.57
CA ILE A 17 -9.02 -26.87 -37.84
C ILE A 17 -9.73 -26.49 -36.54
N ALA A 18 -9.34 -27.14 -35.45
CA ALA A 18 -9.73 -26.74 -34.11
C ALA A 18 -9.13 -25.35 -33.82
N ALA A 19 -9.92 -24.31 -34.07
CA ALA A 19 -9.64 -22.98 -33.56
C ALA A 19 -9.83 -23.04 -32.04
N CYS A 20 -8.74 -23.22 -31.30
CA CYS A 20 -8.67 -22.83 -29.89
C CYS A 20 -8.75 -21.31 -29.80
N GLY A 21 -9.95 -20.77 -30.03
CA GLY A 21 -10.32 -19.44 -29.58
C GLY A 21 -10.40 -19.49 -28.06
N GLY A 22 -9.28 -19.26 -27.38
CA GLY A 22 -9.33 -18.82 -26.00
C GLY A 22 -10.17 -17.54 -26.00
N ALA A 23 -11.34 -17.59 -25.37
CA ALA A 23 -12.03 -16.36 -25.00
C ALA A 23 -10.99 -15.49 -24.29
N PRO A 24 -10.82 -14.20 -24.65
CA PRO A 24 -10.03 -13.32 -23.81
C PRO A 24 -10.58 -13.46 -22.39
N PRO A 25 -9.73 -13.54 -21.34
CA PRO A 25 -10.24 -13.48 -19.99
C PRO A 25 -11.12 -12.24 -19.95
N ALA A 26 -12.39 -12.39 -19.54
CA ALA A 26 -13.24 -11.24 -19.31
C ALA A 26 -12.53 -10.41 -18.23
N SER A 27 -11.73 -9.42 -18.64
CA SER A 27 -11.17 -8.46 -17.71
C SER A 27 -12.37 -7.64 -17.27
N ALA A 28 -12.90 -7.96 -16.09
CA ALA A 28 -13.92 -7.13 -15.51
C ALA A 28 -13.26 -5.78 -15.25
N GLU A 29 -13.69 -4.74 -15.96
CA GLU A 29 -13.08 -3.42 -15.86
C GLU A 29 -12.97 -2.98 -14.40
N VAL A 30 -11.77 -2.56 -13.98
CA VAL A 30 -11.55 -2.03 -12.63
C VAL A 30 -12.19 -0.65 -12.57
N VAL A 31 -13.28 -0.54 -11.80
CA VAL A 31 -13.93 0.73 -11.52
C VAL A 31 -13.23 1.38 -10.33
N TRP A 32 -12.84 2.64 -10.47
CA TRP A 32 -12.13 3.39 -9.43
C TRP A 32 -13.07 4.37 -8.75
N LEU A 33 -13.19 4.24 -7.43
CA LEU A 33 -13.89 5.20 -6.58
C LEU A 33 -13.07 6.50 -6.46
N CYS A 34 -11.76 6.34 -6.24
CA CYS A 34 -10.78 7.41 -6.26
C CYS A 34 -9.77 7.13 -7.36
N ASP A 35 -9.62 8.08 -8.28
CA ASP A 35 -8.77 7.95 -9.46
C ASP A 35 -7.97 9.26 -9.67
N PRO A 36 -6.78 9.35 -9.07
CA PRO A 36 -5.97 10.55 -9.11
C PRO A 36 -5.25 10.74 -10.44
N ILE A 37 -5.35 9.77 -11.37
CA ILE A 37 -4.81 9.89 -12.74
C ILE A 37 -5.88 10.44 -13.67
N ALA A 38 -7.13 9.97 -13.56
CA ALA A 38 -8.25 10.54 -14.28
C ALA A 38 -8.58 11.96 -13.78
N ALA A 39 -8.29 12.23 -12.49
CA ALA A 39 -8.45 13.53 -11.85
C ALA A 39 -9.87 14.11 -12.01
N ALA A 40 -10.88 13.24 -11.84
CA ALA A 40 -12.28 13.64 -11.83
C ALA A 40 -12.53 14.72 -10.78
N ALA A 41 -13.36 15.71 -11.12
CA ALA A 41 -13.65 16.85 -10.24
C ALA A 41 -14.35 16.44 -8.94
N ASP A 42 -14.98 15.28 -8.90
CA ASP A 42 -15.72 14.74 -7.75
C ASP A 42 -15.00 13.57 -7.06
N ASP A 43 -13.67 13.42 -7.21
CA ASP A 43 -12.89 12.40 -6.53
C ASP A 43 -13.03 12.54 -4.99
N PRO A 44 -13.65 11.57 -4.30
CA PRO A 44 -13.92 11.69 -2.86
C PRO A 44 -12.67 11.59 -2.00
N CYS A 45 -11.56 11.11 -2.54
CA CYS A 45 -10.28 11.10 -1.85
C CYS A 45 -9.52 12.43 -1.99
N ARG A 46 -9.86 13.30 -2.94
CA ARG A 46 -9.17 14.60 -3.14
C ARG A 46 -10.09 15.77 -2.80
N ASP A 47 -10.40 15.89 -1.52
CA ASP A 47 -11.33 16.88 -0.98
C ASP A 47 -10.63 17.93 -0.10
N THR A 48 -11.31 19.03 0.24
CA THR A 48 -10.78 20.07 1.11
C THR A 48 -10.32 19.51 2.46
N LEU A 49 -9.17 20.00 2.93
CA LEU A 49 -8.57 19.64 4.21
C LEU A 49 -8.81 20.70 5.28
N ARG A 50 -9.69 21.68 5.00
CA ARG A 50 -10.08 22.71 5.96
C ARG A 50 -10.62 22.08 7.23
N THR A 51 -10.07 22.50 8.36
CA THR A 51 -10.30 21.87 9.66
C THR A 51 -10.64 22.92 10.70
N THR A 52 -11.75 22.74 11.40
CA THR A 52 -12.02 23.47 12.63
C THR A 52 -11.34 22.73 13.76
N VAL A 53 -10.43 23.40 14.44
CA VAL A 53 -9.77 22.92 15.63
C VAL A 53 -10.52 23.47 16.83
N GLN A 54 -11.12 22.57 17.61
CA GLN A 54 -11.83 22.90 18.84
C GLN A 54 -10.91 22.62 20.04
N GLU A 55 -10.75 23.62 20.91
CA GLU A 55 -9.96 23.51 22.13
C GLU A 55 -10.86 23.27 23.34
N ALA A 56 -10.27 22.77 24.44
CA ALA A 56 -11.02 22.40 25.64
C ALA A 56 -11.61 23.62 26.38
N ASP A 57 -11.09 24.83 26.14
CA ASP A 57 -11.60 26.09 26.68
C ASP A 57 -12.81 26.64 25.92
N GLY A 58 -13.31 25.91 24.91
CA GLY A 58 -14.45 26.30 24.08
C GLY A 58 -14.08 27.20 22.89
N THR A 59 -12.82 27.62 22.77
CA THR A 59 -12.36 28.38 21.60
C THR A 59 -12.20 27.46 20.38
N SER A 60 -12.29 28.05 19.19
CA SER A 60 -12.02 27.33 17.95
C SER A 60 -11.25 28.18 16.95
N ARG A 61 -10.51 27.50 16.07
CA ARG A 61 -9.78 28.13 14.97
C ARG A 61 -9.86 27.26 13.73
N VAL A 62 -9.86 27.87 12.56
CA VAL A 62 -9.80 27.14 11.29
C VAL A 62 -8.36 27.02 10.82
N THR A 63 -7.93 25.81 10.44
CA THR A 63 -6.74 25.59 9.64
C THR A 63 -7.14 25.24 8.21
N ASP A 64 -6.34 25.73 7.26
CA ASP A 64 -6.48 25.40 5.85
C ASP A 64 -5.14 24.85 5.36
N GLU A 65 -5.03 23.53 5.31
CA GLU A 65 -3.84 22.87 4.79
C GLU A 65 -4.03 22.63 3.30
N PRO A 66 -3.23 23.26 2.42
CA PRO A 66 -3.38 23.06 0.99
C PRO A 66 -3.00 21.62 0.61
N LEU A 67 -3.82 20.99 -0.23
CA LEU A 67 -3.47 19.73 -0.85
C LEU A 67 -2.25 19.89 -1.77
N PRO A 68 -1.22 19.04 -1.68
CA PRO A 68 -0.14 19.06 -2.65
C PRO A 68 -0.68 18.79 -4.05
N ALA A 69 -0.16 19.52 -5.03
CA ALA A 69 -0.47 19.30 -6.44
C ALA A 69 0.08 17.94 -6.92
N ALA A 70 1.24 17.53 -6.40
CA ALA A 70 1.87 16.26 -6.71
C ALA A 70 2.47 15.65 -5.43
N PRO A 71 1.69 14.91 -4.63
CA PRO A 71 2.22 14.14 -3.50
C PRO A 71 3.37 13.22 -3.94
N ALA A 72 4.23 12.77 -3.02
CA ALA A 72 5.42 12.00 -3.37
C ALA A 72 5.15 10.49 -3.51
N ALA A 73 4.07 9.99 -2.92
CA ALA A 73 3.70 8.57 -2.87
C ALA A 73 2.36 8.26 -3.56
N ASP A 74 2.08 6.97 -3.71
CA ASP A 74 0.80 6.45 -4.18
C ASP A 74 0.19 5.58 -3.08
N CYS A 75 -1.07 5.85 -2.71
CA CYS A 75 -1.83 5.05 -1.76
C CYS A 75 -2.73 4.08 -2.51
N PHE A 76 -2.76 2.82 -2.09
CA PHE A 76 -3.77 1.86 -2.49
C PHE A 76 -4.69 1.60 -1.29
N TYR A 77 -5.89 2.16 -1.35
CA TYR A 77 -6.89 2.13 -0.29
C TYR A 77 -7.96 1.10 -0.59
N VAL A 78 -8.17 0.16 0.34
CA VAL A 78 -9.28 -0.80 0.29
C VAL A 78 -10.20 -0.52 1.47
N TYR A 79 -11.38 0.01 1.16
CA TYR A 79 -12.37 0.48 2.14
C TYR A 79 -13.06 -0.68 2.90
N PRO A 80 -13.73 -0.41 4.04
CA PRO A 80 -14.43 -1.43 4.83
C PRO A 80 -15.78 -1.85 4.23
N THR A 81 -16.49 -2.78 4.87
CA THR A 81 -17.90 -3.03 4.53
C THR A 81 -18.74 -1.80 4.83
N VAL A 82 -19.37 -1.25 3.78
CA VAL A 82 -20.27 -0.09 3.87
C VAL A 82 -21.58 -0.29 3.13
N SER A 83 -21.61 -1.24 2.17
CA SER A 83 -22.77 -1.43 1.30
C SER A 83 -24.02 -1.84 2.06
N GLN A 84 -25.10 -1.11 1.79
CA GLN A 84 -26.44 -1.38 2.31
C GLN A 84 -27.28 -2.30 1.40
N GLN A 85 -26.70 -2.78 0.30
CA GLN A 85 -27.35 -3.74 -0.59
C GLN A 85 -27.66 -5.06 0.15
N LEU A 86 -28.68 -5.80 -0.29
CA LEU A 86 -29.17 -6.99 0.41
C LEU A 86 -28.49 -8.31 -0.03
N GLY A 87 -27.79 -8.30 -1.16
CA GLY A 87 -27.08 -9.47 -1.67
C GLY A 87 -25.89 -9.87 -0.79
N THR A 88 -25.30 -11.06 -1.03
CA THR A 88 -24.08 -11.48 -0.29
C THR A 88 -22.93 -10.50 -0.53
N ASN A 89 -22.70 -10.15 -1.79
CA ASN A 89 -21.76 -9.13 -2.20
C ASN A 89 -22.51 -7.97 -2.83
N ALA A 90 -21.99 -6.75 -2.64
CA ALA A 90 -22.41 -5.58 -3.39
C ALA A 90 -22.04 -5.73 -4.88
N ASP A 91 -22.66 -4.93 -5.73
CA ASP A 91 -22.18 -4.71 -7.09
C ASP A 91 -21.01 -3.71 -7.13
N LYS A 92 -20.65 -3.20 -8.33
CA LYS A 92 -19.60 -2.20 -8.53
C LYS A 92 -20.16 -0.78 -8.71
N ALA A 93 -21.39 -0.51 -8.25
CA ALA A 93 -21.98 0.82 -8.31
C ALA A 93 -21.25 1.80 -7.38
N ARG A 94 -21.24 3.08 -7.76
CA ARG A 94 -20.70 4.16 -6.94
C ARG A 94 -21.78 4.68 -6.00
N ASP A 95 -22.07 3.91 -4.96
CA ASP A 95 -23.10 4.25 -3.98
C ASP A 95 -22.65 5.39 -3.03
N PRO A 96 -23.60 6.17 -2.45
CA PRO A 96 -23.27 7.27 -1.55
C PRO A 96 -22.42 6.89 -0.34
N GLU A 97 -22.62 5.69 0.23
CA GLU A 97 -21.80 5.18 1.33
C GLU A 97 -20.32 4.97 0.94
N LEU A 98 -20.03 4.60 -0.31
CA LEU A 98 -18.66 4.43 -0.81
C LEU A 98 -17.97 5.81 -0.88
N VAL A 99 -18.67 6.79 -1.44
CA VAL A 99 -18.19 8.17 -1.51
C VAL A 99 -17.92 8.72 -0.11
N ALA A 100 -18.86 8.49 0.83
CA ALA A 100 -18.72 8.92 2.22
C ALA A 100 -17.53 8.25 2.90
N ILE A 101 -17.32 6.94 2.77
CA ILE A 101 -16.23 6.26 3.48
C ILE A 101 -14.84 6.64 2.95
N ALA A 102 -14.72 6.90 1.65
CA ALA A 102 -13.48 7.42 1.07
C ALA A 102 -13.14 8.80 1.65
N ARG A 103 -14.14 9.67 1.82
CA ARG A 103 -13.99 10.96 2.49
C ARG A 103 -13.64 10.82 3.97
N TYR A 104 -14.28 9.90 4.68
CA TYR A 104 -14.10 9.70 6.13
C TYR A 104 -12.73 9.14 6.50
N GLN A 105 -12.21 8.19 5.72
CA GLN A 105 -11.02 7.42 6.09
C GLN A 105 -9.79 7.73 5.24
N ALA A 106 -9.96 8.08 3.96
CA ALA A 106 -8.84 8.12 3.02
C ALA A 106 -8.43 9.54 2.59
N SER A 107 -9.36 10.50 2.50
CA SER A 107 -9.05 11.79 1.86
C SER A 107 -7.98 12.61 2.58
N ARG A 108 -7.81 12.43 3.90
CA ARG A 108 -6.70 13.03 4.67
C ARG A 108 -5.33 12.57 4.20
N PHE A 109 -5.21 11.34 3.71
CA PHE A 109 -3.95 10.82 3.20
C PHE A 109 -3.56 11.45 1.85
N SER A 110 -4.46 12.17 1.18
CA SER A 110 -4.12 12.93 -0.04
C SER A 110 -3.08 14.03 0.18
N ARG A 111 -2.80 14.38 1.44
CA ARG A 111 -1.63 15.19 1.82
C ARG A 111 -0.31 14.49 1.53
N GLU A 112 -0.25 13.17 1.64
CA GLU A 112 1.01 12.40 1.57
C GLU A 112 1.13 11.58 0.28
N CYS A 113 0.00 11.20 -0.33
CA CYS A 113 -0.03 10.31 -1.48
C CYS A 113 -1.17 10.62 -2.47
N ARG A 114 -1.06 10.12 -3.70
CA ARG A 114 -2.20 10.02 -4.63
C ARG A 114 -3.01 8.78 -4.25
N VAL A 115 -4.29 8.93 -3.89
CA VAL A 115 -5.10 7.82 -3.37
C VAL A 115 -5.85 7.13 -4.49
N PHE A 116 -5.57 5.84 -4.69
CA PHE A 116 -6.31 4.94 -5.57
C PHE A 116 -7.20 4.04 -4.72
N ALA A 117 -8.50 4.00 -5.03
CA ALA A 117 -9.44 3.14 -4.32
C ALA A 117 -10.34 2.42 -5.33
N PRO A 118 -10.26 1.07 -5.46
CA PRO A 118 -11.14 0.35 -6.37
C PRO A 118 -12.52 0.14 -5.76
N ILE A 119 -13.57 0.21 -6.58
CA ILE A 119 -14.86 -0.35 -6.22
C ILE A 119 -14.78 -1.86 -6.43
N TYR A 120 -14.87 -2.60 -5.33
CA TYR A 120 -14.83 -4.06 -5.33
C TYR A 120 -16.14 -4.60 -4.77
N ARG A 121 -16.53 -5.81 -5.17
CA ARG A 121 -17.75 -6.46 -4.70
C ARG A 121 -17.58 -6.94 -3.26
N GLN A 122 -17.55 -5.99 -2.34
CA GLN A 122 -17.46 -6.20 -0.88
C GLN A 122 -18.63 -7.06 -0.39
N LEU A 123 -18.46 -7.82 0.69
CA LEU A 123 -19.65 -8.34 1.38
C LEU A 123 -20.45 -7.17 1.94
N THR A 124 -21.77 -7.25 1.86
CA THR A 124 -22.71 -6.25 2.35
C THR A 124 -22.88 -6.34 3.88
N LEU A 125 -23.44 -5.29 4.49
CA LEU A 125 -23.80 -5.31 5.90
C LEU A 125 -24.79 -6.44 6.22
N ALA A 126 -25.77 -6.67 5.32
CA ALA A 126 -26.71 -7.78 5.46
C ALA A 126 -25.98 -9.14 5.53
N SER A 127 -25.02 -9.38 4.62
CA SER A 127 -24.24 -10.62 4.59
C SER A 127 -23.36 -10.81 5.84
N ILE A 128 -22.76 -9.74 6.36
CA ILE A 128 -21.94 -9.82 7.57
C ILE A 128 -22.79 -10.24 8.78
N LEU A 129 -24.02 -9.73 8.88
CA LEU A 129 -24.92 -9.98 10.01
C LEU A 129 -25.63 -11.34 9.92
N THR A 130 -26.10 -11.73 8.73
CA THR A 130 -27.01 -12.88 8.58
C THR A 130 -26.45 -14.01 7.71
N GLY A 131 -25.34 -13.79 7.00
CA GLY A 131 -24.78 -14.76 6.06
C GLY A 131 -24.16 -15.98 6.73
N SER A 132 -24.33 -17.16 6.12
CA SER A 132 -23.63 -18.37 6.54
C SER A 132 -22.11 -18.22 6.40
N VAL A 133 -21.34 -19.10 7.06
CA VAL A 133 -19.88 -19.12 6.92
C VAL A 133 -19.49 -19.41 5.48
N GLU A 134 -20.18 -20.31 4.80
CA GLU A 134 -19.93 -20.70 3.40
C GLU A 134 -20.20 -19.55 2.45
N ALA A 135 -21.33 -18.85 2.59
CA ALA A 135 -21.67 -17.71 1.76
C ALA A 135 -20.66 -16.58 1.93
N ARG A 136 -20.29 -16.26 3.17
CA ARG A 136 -19.27 -15.25 3.46
C ARG A 136 -17.89 -15.65 2.95
N ARG A 137 -17.51 -16.92 3.05
CA ARG A 137 -16.25 -17.45 2.49
C ARG A 137 -16.19 -17.24 0.97
N ALA A 138 -17.24 -17.64 0.24
CA ALA A 138 -17.32 -17.43 -1.20
C ALA A 138 -17.31 -15.94 -1.56
N GLY A 139 -18.04 -15.13 -0.79
CA GLY A 139 -18.07 -13.68 -0.97
C GLY A 139 -16.72 -13.03 -0.76
N PHE A 140 -15.92 -13.45 0.23
CA PHE A 140 -14.59 -12.90 0.45
C PHE A 140 -13.63 -13.29 -0.67
N ALA A 141 -13.77 -14.50 -1.23
CA ALA A 141 -12.96 -14.92 -2.37
C ALA A 141 -13.26 -14.07 -3.63
N LEU A 142 -14.54 -13.77 -3.88
CA LEU A 142 -14.95 -12.88 -4.96
C LEU A 142 -14.40 -11.45 -4.77
N ALA A 143 -14.57 -10.91 -3.57
CA ALA A 143 -14.08 -9.58 -3.19
C ALA A 143 -12.55 -9.47 -3.35
N TYR A 144 -11.81 -10.50 -2.92
CA TYR A 144 -10.35 -10.53 -3.08
C TYR A 144 -9.93 -10.59 -4.54
N GLY A 145 -10.66 -11.33 -5.40
CA GLY A 145 -10.42 -11.35 -6.84
C GLY A 145 -10.44 -9.96 -7.46
N ASP A 146 -11.46 -9.16 -7.14
CA ASP A 146 -11.58 -7.77 -7.59
C ASP A 146 -10.43 -6.89 -7.04
N VAL A 147 -10.05 -7.04 -5.76
CA VAL A 147 -8.96 -6.27 -5.15
C VAL A 147 -7.60 -6.63 -5.77
N LEU A 148 -7.35 -7.90 -6.05
CA LEU A 148 -6.12 -8.36 -6.69
C LEU A 148 -6.01 -7.86 -8.14
N GLU A 149 -7.12 -7.87 -8.89
CA GLU A 149 -7.20 -7.28 -10.22
C GLU A 149 -6.90 -5.77 -10.17
N ALA A 150 -7.52 -5.04 -9.24
CA ALA A 150 -7.27 -3.62 -9.03
C ALA A 150 -5.83 -3.32 -8.62
N TRP A 151 -5.22 -4.14 -7.76
CA TRP A 151 -3.82 -4.00 -7.37
C TRP A 151 -2.88 -4.12 -8.57
N ARG A 152 -3.12 -5.10 -9.44
CA ARG A 152 -2.34 -5.28 -10.68
C ARG A 152 -2.52 -4.07 -11.61
N ALA A 153 -3.74 -3.59 -11.76
CA ALA A 153 -4.02 -2.37 -12.52
C ALA A 153 -3.33 -1.14 -11.92
N PHE A 154 -3.35 -0.98 -10.60
CA PHE A 154 -2.63 0.08 -9.87
C PHE A 154 -1.12 0.03 -10.15
N LEU A 155 -0.50 -1.15 -10.07
CA LEU A 155 0.93 -1.30 -10.36
C LEU A 155 1.25 -0.98 -11.83
N ALA A 156 0.37 -1.31 -12.77
CA ALA A 156 0.55 -1.00 -14.19
C ALA A 156 0.35 0.49 -14.51
N ARG A 157 -0.52 1.18 -13.76
CA ARG A 157 -0.84 2.61 -13.94
C ARG A 157 0.16 3.54 -13.25
N THR A 158 0.96 3.03 -12.30
CA THR A 158 1.99 3.81 -11.60
C THR A 158 3.36 3.60 -12.25
N ASP A 159 4.26 4.58 -12.13
CA ASP A 159 5.56 4.59 -12.79
C ASP A 159 6.56 3.53 -12.24
N GLY A 160 6.13 2.70 -11.29
CA GLY A 160 6.97 1.68 -10.66
C GLY A 160 8.03 2.23 -9.70
N THR A 161 8.15 3.55 -9.58
CA THR A 161 9.23 4.22 -8.84
C THR A 161 8.76 4.93 -7.60
N ARG A 162 7.47 5.27 -7.48
CA ARG A 162 6.93 5.99 -6.31
C ARG A 162 6.79 5.07 -5.08
N PRO A 163 6.94 5.61 -3.85
CA PRO A 163 6.62 4.86 -2.64
C PRO A 163 5.15 4.45 -2.66
N ILE A 164 4.87 3.27 -2.13
CA ILE A 164 3.51 2.74 -2.00
C ILE A 164 3.12 2.82 -0.52
N VAL A 165 1.93 3.31 -0.26
CA VAL A 165 1.27 3.20 1.05
C VAL A 165 0.05 2.32 0.87
N LEU A 166 -0.16 1.39 1.78
CA LEU A 166 -1.35 0.53 1.79
C LEU A 166 -2.27 1.01 2.90
N LEU A 167 -3.54 1.25 2.61
CA LEU A 167 -4.53 1.75 3.57
C LEU A 167 -5.74 0.83 3.59
N SER A 168 -6.22 0.46 4.77
CA SER A 168 -7.45 -0.32 4.88
C SER A 168 -8.07 -0.30 6.26
N HIS A 169 -9.36 -0.65 6.30
CA HIS A 169 -10.09 -0.91 7.53
C HIS A 169 -11.00 -2.14 7.37
N SER A 170 -11.26 -2.86 8.46
CA SER A 170 -12.28 -3.93 8.54
C SER A 170 -12.14 -4.95 7.41
N GLN A 171 -13.17 -5.16 6.59
CA GLN A 171 -13.10 -6.06 5.43
C GLN A 171 -11.95 -5.71 4.48
N GLY A 172 -11.68 -4.44 4.22
CA GLY A 172 -10.57 -4.03 3.38
C GLY A 172 -9.23 -4.50 3.95
N THR A 173 -9.09 -4.54 5.28
CA THR A 173 -7.89 -5.09 5.92
C THR A 173 -7.80 -6.60 5.77
N ARG A 174 -8.93 -7.33 5.76
CA ARG A 174 -8.91 -8.75 5.39
C ARG A 174 -8.34 -8.94 3.99
N MET A 175 -8.75 -8.10 3.03
CA MET A 175 -8.26 -8.15 1.65
C MET A 175 -6.76 -7.81 1.59
N LEU A 176 -6.33 -6.72 2.25
CA LEU A 176 -4.94 -6.30 2.22
C LEU A 176 -4.00 -7.20 3.01
N ARG A 177 -4.46 -7.87 4.07
CA ARG A 177 -3.67 -8.93 4.73
C ARG A 177 -3.32 -10.05 3.75
N LYS A 178 -4.30 -10.52 2.98
CA LYS A 178 -4.06 -11.57 1.96
C LYS A 178 -3.17 -11.04 0.84
N LEU A 179 -3.45 -9.84 0.32
CA LEU A 179 -2.67 -9.21 -0.74
C LEU A 179 -1.21 -8.99 -0.34
N VAL A 180 -0.97 -8.44 0.86
CA VAL A 180 0.39 -8.20 1.35
C VAL A 180 1.13 -9.51 1.48
N ARG A 181 0.51 -10.53 2.08
CA ARG A 181 1.14 -11.84 2.25
C ARG A 181 1.53 -12.52 0.93
N GLU A 182 0.67 -12.42 -0.08
CA GLU A 182 0.85 -13.16 -1.34
C GLU A 182 1.66 -12.39 -2.38
N GLU A 183 1.52 -11.07 -2.43
CA GLU A 183 2.08 -10.26 -3.52
C GLU A 183 3.23 -9.37 -3.03
N VAL A 184 3.14 -8.80 -1.82
CA VAL A 184 4.08 -7.75 -1.34
C VAL A 184 5.22 -8.33 -0.52
N ASP A 185 4.92 -9.04 0.56
CA ASP A 185 5.87 -9.63 1.51
C ASP A 185 6.94 -10.52 0.83
N PRO A 186 6.59 -11.44 -0.09
CA PRO A 186 7.59 -12.25 -0.79
C PRO A 186 8.40 -11.47 -1.84
N SER A 187 8.01 -10.25 -2.20
CA SER A 187 8.64 -9.45 -3.26
C SER A 187 9.60 -8.39 -2.69
N PRO A 188 10.94 -8.57 -2.78
CA PRO A 188 11.90 -7.56 -2.31
C PRO A 188 11.71 -6.21 -3.00
N ALA A 189 11.31 -6.22 -4.28
CA ALA A 189 11.07 -5.00 -5.05
C ALA A 189 9.85 -4.21 -4.53
N LEU A 190 8.75 -4.89 -4.19
CA LEU A 190 7.58 -4.22 -3.61
C LEU A 190 7.84 -3.80 -2.17
N ARG A 191 8.50 -4.63 -1.36
CA ARG A 191 8.93 -4.24 0.00
C ARG A 191 9.80 -3.00 0.03
N ALA A 192 10.72 -2.86 -0.92
CA ALA A 192 11.55 -1.66 -1.05
C ALA A 192 10.78 -0.42 -1.51
N ARG A 193 9.58 -0.58 -2.07
CA ARG A 193 8.68 0.52 -2.41
C ARG A 193 7.69 0.84 -1.30
N LEU A 194 7.39 -0.11 -0.41
CA LEU A 194 6.44 0.06 0.68
C LEU A 194 6.98 1.07 1.69
N ALA A 195 6.31 2.23 1.79
CA ALA A 195 6.54 3.20 2.86
C ALA A 195 5.96 2.63 4.16
N SER A 196 4.65 2.39 4.21
CA SER A 196 3.99 1.74 5.33
C SER A 196 2.67 1.12 4.88
N ALA A 197 2.14 0.19 5.67
CA ALA A 197 0.80 -0.34 5.53
C ALA A 197 -0.02 -0.03 6.79
N VAL A 198 -1.15 0.67 6.65
CA VAL A 198 -2.11 0.94 7.71
C VAL A 198 -3.26 -0.05 7.56
N LEU A 199 -3.30 -1.06 8.44
CA LEU A 199 -4.14 -2.25 8.38
C LEU A 199 -4.99 -2.34 9.66
N LEU A 200 -6.14 -1.67 9.68
CA LEU A 200 -6.92 -1.44 10.91
C LEU A 200 -8.19 -2.30 10.99
N GLY A 201 -8.68 -2.58 12.20
CA GLY A 201 -9.98 -3.23 12.36
C GLY A 201 -10.03 -4.71 11.91
N GLN A 202 -8.89 -5.41 11.98
CA GLN A 202 -8.77 -6.86 11.81
C GLN A 202 -7.57 -7.39 12.60
N ASN A 203 -7.54 -8.70 12.81
CA ASN A 203 -6.51 -9.38 13.60
C ASN A 203 -5.26 -9.65 12.76
N VAL A 204 -4.50 -8.59 12.40
CA VAL A 204 -3.16 -8.75 11.80
C VAL A 204 -2.27 -9.48 12.79
N THR A 205 -1.71 -10.64 12.43
CA THR A 205 -0.99 -11.49 13.40
C THR A 205 0.53 -11.40 13.30
N VAL A 206 1.18 -11.52 14.45
CA VAL A 206 2.64 -11.68 14.61
C VAL A 206 2.92 -12.85 15.56
N ARG A 207 4.16 -13.36 15.59
CA ARG A 207 4.55 -14.29 16.66
C ARG A 207 4.45 -13.57 17.99
N ARG A 208 3.95 -14.26 19.01
CA ARG A 208 3.83 -13.70 20.35
C ARG A 208 5.19 -13.20 20.84
N GLY A 209 5.25 -11.94 21.28
CA GLY A 209 6.46 -11.27 21.76
C GLY A 209 7.35 -10.70 20.65
N ASP A 210 6.94 -10.78 19.39
CA ASP A 210 7.67 -10.23 18.24
C ASP A 210 6.77 -9.23 17.48
N VAL A 211 7.36 -8.50 16.54
CA VAL A 211 6.67 -7.60 15.62
C VAL A 211 6.50 -8.23 14.23
N ARG A 212 6.84 -9.49 14.04
CA ARG A 212 6.72 -10.21 12.75
C ARG A 212 6.48 -11.71 12.93
N GLY A 213 6.34 -12.44 11.83
CA GLY A 213 6.33 -13.91 11.81
C GLY A 213 4.96 -14.56 11.89
N GLY A 214 3.88 -13.77 11.84
CA GLY A 214 2.50 -14.24 11.68
C GLY A 214 2.04 -14.08 10.23
N ASP A 215 1.14 -13.14 9.98
CA ASP A 215 0.59 -12.86 8.64
C ASP A 215 1.69 -12.63 7.61
N PHE A 216 2.74 -11.92 8.03
CA PHE A 216 3.87 -11.53 7.20
C PHE A 216 5.18 -12.05 7.80
N GLN A 217 6.05 -12.56 6.93
CA GLN A 217 7.34 -13.13 7.31
C GLN A 217 8.44 -12.07 7.25
N GLN A 218 8.37 -11.12 6.32
CA GLN A 218 9.44 -10.13 6.09
C GLN A 218 9.07 -8.71 6.53
N ILE A 219 7.79 -8.34 6.45
CA ILE A 219 7.28 -7.02 6.84
C ILE A 219 6.89 -7.03 8.32
N PRO A 220 7.60 -6.32 9.21
CA PRO A 220 7.24 -6.22 10.62
C PRO A 220 6.18 -5.15 10.89
N GLY A 221 5.63 -5.15 12.10
CA GLY A 221 4.99 -3.99 12.70
C GLY A 221 5.95 -2.81 12.79
N CYS A 222 5.42 -1.60 12.67
CA CYS A 222 6.20 -0.38 12.82
C CYS A 222 6.59 -0.17 14.29
N THR A 223 7.85 0.20 14.52
CA THR A 223 8.44 0.40 15.85
C THR A 223 9.09 1.77 16.02
N THR A 224 9.33 2.50 14.94
CA THR A 224 9.89 3.86 15.01
C THR A 224 9.26 4.77 13.96
N VAL A 225 9.14 6.06 14.27
CA VAL A 225 8.66 7.06 13.31
C VAL A 225 9.55 7.06 12.07
N GLY A 226 8.93 7.00 10.89
CA GLY A 226 9.63 6.98 9.60
C GLY A 226 10.26 5.63 9.22
N GLN A 227 10.00 4.55 9.97
CA GLN A 227 10.36 3.20 9.54
C GLN A 227 9.64 2.88 8.21
N ALA A 228 10.39 2.41 7.23
CA ALA A 228 9.82 1.95 5.96
C ALA A 228 9.54 0.44 6.00
N SER A 229 8.69 -0.04 5.08
CA SER A 229 8.38 -1.47 4.93
C SER A 229 7.83 -2.10 6.22
N CYS A 230 6.90 -1.40 6.87
CA CYS A 230 6.30 -1.85 8.13
C CYS A 230 4.78 -1.65 8.17
N VAL A 231 4.13 -2.30 9.13
CA VAL A 231 2.68 -2.29 9.32
C VAL A 231 2.28 -1.54 10.59
N ILE A 232 1.32 -0.63 10.46
CA ILE A 232 0.57 -0.03 11.56
C ILE A 232 -0.77 -0.77 11.61
N ALA A 233 -1.04 -1.44 12.72
CA ALA A 233 -2.26 -2.21 12.91
C ALA A 233 -2.73 -2.10 14.36
N TYR A 234 -4.04 -2.02 14.55
CA TYR A 234 -4.70 -2.11 15.84
C TYR A 234 -6.22 -2.25 15.65
N SER A 235 -6.89 -2.57 16.74
CA SER A 235 -8.34 -2.43 16.94
C SER A 235 -8.58 -1.71 18.25
N THR A 236 -9.59 -0.86 18.31
CA THR A 236 -9.84 0.05 19.44
C THR A 236 -10.87 -0.49 20.41
N PHE A 237 -10.56 -0.35 21.70
CA PHE A 237 -11.46 -0.63 22.82
C PHE A 237 -11.22 0.43 23.89
N ASP A 238 -12.21 0.64 24.76
CA ASP A 238 -12.15 1.53 25.93
C ASP A 238 -12.47 0.81 27.25
N ASP A 239 -12.59 -0.52 27.18
CA ASP A 239 -12.70 -1.44 28.31
C ASP A 239 -12.06 -2.79 27.92
N THR A 240 -11.97 -3.71 28.88
CA THR A 240 -11.49 -5.07 28.67
C THR A 240 -12.36 -5.78 27.63
N PRO A 241 -11.80 -6.19 26.48
CA PRO A 241 -12.57 -6.90 25.45
C PRO A 241 -13.15 -8.21 26.01
N PRO A 242 -14.40 -8.56 25.68
CA PRO A 242 -14.98 -9.84 26.10
C PRO A 242 -14.24 -11.02 25.47
N ASP A 243 -14.38 -12.22 26.06
CA ASP A 243 -13.67 -13.43 25.61
C ASP A 243 -14.00 -13.86 24.17
N ASP A 244 -15.16 -13.44 23.65
CA ASP A 244 -15.65 -13.66 22.30
C ASP A 244 -15.49 -12.42 21.39
N ALA A 245 -14.66 -11.45 21.80
CA ALA A 245 -14.37 -10.26 21.00
C ALA A 245 -13.92 -10.64 19.58
N ARG A 246 -14.48 -9.92 18.60
CA ARG A 246 -14.20 -10.10 17.17
C ARG A 246 -12.79 -9.65 16.81
N PHE A 247 -12.28 -8.67 17.54
CA PHE A 247 -11.00 -8.02 17.29
C PHE A 247 -10.07 -8.08 18.49
N GLY A 248 -8.76 -8.01 18.23
CA GLY A 248 -7.73 -8.09 19.25
C GLY A 248 -7.41 -9.52 19.71
N ILE A 249 -8.20 -10.52 19.31
CA ILE A 249 -8.00 -11.93 19.66
C ILE A 249 -7.65 -12.75 18.41
N VAL A 250 -6.59 -13.56 18.47
CA VAL A 250 -6.23 -14.49 17.40
C VAL A 250 -7.26 -15.63 17.37
N PRO A 251 -7.91 -15.92 16.22
CA PRO A 251 -8.83 -17.05 16.11
C PRO A 251 -8.15 -18.38 16.42
N ARG A 252 -8.93 -19.36 16.91
CA ARG A 252 -8.47 -20.74 17.10
C ARG A 252 -8.51 -21.57 15.83
N THR A 253 -9.40 -21.21 14.89
CA THR A 253 -9.63 -21.92 13.62
C THR A 253 -9.68 -20.94 12.46
N ASP A 254 -9.32 -21.41 11.26
CA ASP A 254 -9.42 -20.63 10.03
C ASP A 254 -10.73 -20.95 9.29
N ASP A 255 -11.85 -20.55 9.90
CA ASP A 255 -13.20 -20.87 9.40
C ASP A 255 -13.43 -20.33 7.98
N PHE A 256 -12.76 -19.26 7.61
CA PHE A 256 -12.88 -18.65 6.29
C PHE A 256 -11.86 -19.18 5.28
N ARG A 257 -11.05 -20.19 5.63
CA ARG A 257 -9.99 -20.75 4.76
C ARG A 257 -9.12 -19.66 4.14
N SER A 258 -8.85 -18.62 4.93
CA SER A 258 -8.06 -17.46 4.55
C SER A 258 -6.56 -17.77 4.50
N GLY A 259 -6.17 -18.85 5.16
CA GLY A 259 -4.80 -19.30 5.36
C GLY A 259 -4.07 -18.52 6.44
N PHE A 260 -4.69 -17.54 7.11
CA PHE A 260 -4.03 -16.74 8.15
C PHE A 260 -3.64 -17.60 9.36
N PRO A 261 -2.57 -17.24 10.08
CA PRO A 261 -2.18 -17.94 11.30
C PRO A 261 -3.29 -17.93 12.36
N VAL A 262 -3.38 -19.03 13.10
CA VAL A 262 -4.36 -19.27 14.16
C VAL A 262 -3.68 -19.92 15.35
N GLY A 263 -4.29 -19.82 16.52
CA GLY A 263 -3.79 -20.44 17.75
C GLY A 263 -2.84 -19.56 18.57
N ASP A 264 -2.39 -20.12 19.70
CA ASP A 264 -1.82 -19.35 20.81
C ASP A 264 -0.36 -18.92 20.61
N ASP A 265 0.33 -19.45 19.59
CA ASP A 265 1.69 -19.03 19.19
C ASP A 265 1.74 -17.61 18.61
N PHE A 266 0.58 -17.08 18.23
CA PHE A 266 0.43 -15.78 17.62
C PHE A 266 -0.25 -14.81 18.59
N GLU A 267 -0.05 -13.52 18.34
CA GLU A 267 -0.83 -12.45 18.93
C GLU A 267 -1.25 -11.45 17.84
N VAL A 268 -2.32 -10.68 18.12
CA VAL A 268 -2.71 -9.58 17.25
C VAL A 268 -1.70 -8.45 17.41
N LEU A 269 -1.21 -7.93 16.29
CA LEU A 269 -0.33 -6.77 16.25
C LEU A 269 -1.10 -5.53 16.72
N CYS A 270 -0.53 -4.83 17.70
CA CYS A 270 -0.96 -3.49 18.07
C CYS A 270 0.21 -2.54 17.98
N THR A 271 0.05 -1.46 17.22
CA THR A 271 0.97 -0.32 17.14
C THR A 271 0.27 0.92 17.64
N ASN A 272 0.84 1.62 18.62
CA ASN A 272 0.27 2.85 19.15
C ASN A 272 0.64 4.04 18.24
N PRO A 273 -0.30 4.63 17.48
CA PRO A 273 0.04 5.68 16.53
C PRO A 273 0.51 6.97 17.22
N ALA A 274 0.06 7.25 18.44
CA ALA A 274 0.45 8.44 19.21
C ALA A 274 1.81 8.28 19.93
N SER A 275 2.31 7.05 20.08
CA SER A 275 3.60 6.76 20.73
C SER A 275 4.23 5.49 20.15
N LEU A 276 4.59 5.53 18.87
CA LEU A 276 4.94 4.33 18.10
C LEU A 276 6.07 3.49 18.71
N GLY A 277 7.15 4.13 19.16
CA GLY A 277 8.33 3.41 19.67
C GLY A 277 8.30 3.08 21.16
N ALA A 278 7.70 3.94 21.98
CA ALA A 278 7.69 3.76 23.42
C ALA A 278 6.41 3.09 23.92
N ASN A 279 5.34 3.08 23.12
CA ASN A 279 3.99 2.66 23.50
C ASN A 279 3.54 3.30 24.84
N GLU A 280 3.86 4.59 25.00
CA GLU A 280 3.37 5.37 26.13
C GLU A 280 1.90 5.71 25.92
N ARG A 281 1.14 5.81 27.01
CA ARG A 281 -0.21 6.37 26.95
C ARG A 281 -0.13 7.84 26.56
N ARG A 282 -0.60 8.18 25.36
CA ARG A 282 -0.54 9.53 24.80
C ARG A 282 -1.87 9.93 24.19
N VAL A 283 -2.17 11.23 24.23
CA VAL A 283 -3.34 11.79 23.56
C VAL A 283 -3.20 11.60 22.05
N THR A 284 -4.23 11.06 21.40
CA THR A 284 -4.28 10.93 19.94
C THR A 284 -4.69 12.23 19.28
N THR A 285 -4.27 12.38 18.02
CA THR A 285 -4.71 13.45 17.12
C THR A 285 -5.94 12.99 16.34
N SER A 286 -7.12 13.07 16.98
CA SER A 286 -8.39 12.69 16.34
C SER A 286 -8.80 13.70 15.27
N LEU A 287 -9.26 13.20 14.12
CA LEU A 287 -9.86 14.01 13.05
C LEU A 287 -11.14 13.34 12.59
N ALA A 288 -12.26 14.04 12.76
CA ALA A 288 -13.58 13.59 12.36
C ALA A 288 -14.07 14.35 11.12
N ARG A 289 -14.77 13.64 10.24
CA ARG A 289 -15.53 14.26 9.15
C ARG A 289 -16.78 14.91 9.74
N THR A 290 -17.09 16.13 9.34
CA THR A 290 -18.22 16.90 9.89
C THR A 290 -19.56 16.56 9.26
N GLU A 291 -19.54 16.14 8.00
CA GLU A 291 -20.72 15.70 7.27
C GLU A 291 -21.20 14.34 7.79
N PRO A 292 -22.50 14.16 8.09
CA PRO A 292 -23.02 12.89 8.56
C PRO A 292 -22.76 11.74 7.59
N TYR A 293 -22.39 10.58 8.14
CA TYR A 293 -22.28 9.37 7.35
C TYR A 293 -23.69 8.81 7.04
N PRO A 294 -23.98 8.35 5.81
CA PRO A 294 -25.30 7.86 5.45
C PRO A 294 -25.63 6.46 6.02
N GLY A 295 -26.92 6.21 6.27
CA GLY A 295 -27.43 4.86 6.54
C GLY A 295 -27.06 4.28 7.91
N VAL A 296 -27.04 2.95 7.99
CA VAL A 296 -26.87 2.20 9.25
C VAL A 296 -25.57 2.54 9.98
N LEU A 297 -24.46 2.72 9.26
CA LEU A 297 -23.18 3.09 9.88
C LEU A 297 -23.20 4.52 10.43
N GLY A 298 -23.98 5.44 9.84
CA GLY A 298 -24.19 6.76 10.40
C GLY A 298 -24.91 6.73 11.75
N LEU A 299 -25.95 5.89 11.84
CA LEU A 299 -26.64 5.64 13.11
C LEU A 299 -25.71 4.98 14.13
N GLY A 300 -24.90 4.02 13.70
CA GLY A 300 -23.89 3.38 14.56
C GLY A 300 -22.83 4.34 15.07
N LEU A 301 -22.40 5.29 14.23
CA LEU A 301 -21.46 6.34 14.62
C LEU A 301 -22.10 7.27 15.66
N ALA A 302 -23.35 7.68 15.46
CA ALA A 302 -24.08 8.46 16.46
C ALA A 302 -24.25 7.69 17.78
N GLY A 303 -24.57 6.40 17.72
CA GLY A 303 -24.62 5.52 18.90
C GLY A 303 -23.28 5.44 19.63
N THR A 304 -22.18 5.30 18.89
CA THR A 304 -20.82 5.27 19.44
C THR A 304 -20.50 6.55 20.21
N TYR A 305 -20.88 7.71 19.68
CA TYR A 305 -20.70 9.01 20.36
C TYR A 305 -21.79 9.33 21.39
N GLY A 306 -22.75 8.44 21.64
CA GLY A 306 -23.88 8.67 22.54
C GLY A 306 -24.76 9.86 22.11
N GLY A 307 -24.77 10.21 20.82
CA GLY A 307 -25.43 11.40 20.29
C GLY A 307 -24.78 11.88 18.98
N THR A 308 -24.89 13.18 18.69
CA THR A 308 -24.32 13.74 17.48
C THR A 308 -22.79 13.61 17.50
N PRO A 309 -22.18 12.99 16.46
CA PRO A 309 -20.73 12.98 16.30
C PRO A 309 -20.17 14.41 16.22
N PRO A 310 -18.89 14.64 16.56
CA PRO A 310 -18.32 15.96 16.48
C PRO A 310 -18.44 16.57 15.08
N THR A 311 -18.85 17.83 15.01
CA THR A 311 -19.08 18.54 13.74
C THR A 311 -18.64 20.01 13.82
N ALA A 312 -18.52 20.65 12.66
CA ALA A 312 -18.17 22.05 12.46
C ALA A 312 -18.48 22.49 11.00
N ASP A 313 -18.35 23.79 10.70
CA ASP A 313 -18.65 24.35 9.37
C ASP A 313 -17.63 23.98 8.28
N THR A 314 -16.44 23.53 8.67
CA THR A 314 -15.43 23.01 7.76
C THR A 314 -15.63 21.52 7.49
N ALA A 315 -15.09 20.97 6.41
CA ALA A 315 -15.22 19.52 6.11
C ALA A 315 -14.69 18.60 7.22
N TRP A 316 -13.76 19.09 8.04
CA TRP A 316 -13.19 18.34 9.15
C TRP A 316 -13.22 19.09 10.46
N VAL A 317 -13.22 18.34 11.56
CA VAL A 317 -13.05 18.87 12.90
C VAL A 317 -11.99 18.08 13.66
N ARG A 318 -11.12 18.79 14.38
CA ARG A 318 -10.36 18.23 15.50
C ARG A 318 -11.16 18.54 16.76
N PRO A 319 -11.94 17.57 17.28
CA PRO A 319 -12.92 17.82 18.34
C PRO A 319 -12.25 18.22 19.64
N ALA A 320 -12.93 19.02 20.48
CA ALA A 320 -12.49 19.40 21.84
C ALA A 320 -12.24 18.15 22.72
N GLU A 321 -13.05 17.12 22.52
CA GLU A 321 -12.95 15.84 23.19
C GLU A 321 -11.70 15.08 22.71
N ARG A 322 -10.84 14.72 23.66
CA ARG A 322 -9.57 14.03 23.39
C ARG A 322 -9.56 12.69 24.09
N TYR A 323 -8.80 11.76 23.51
CA TYR A 323 -8.63 10.41 24.05
C TYR A 323 -7.15 10.08 24.11
N THR A 324 -6.73 9.44 25.20
CA THR A 324 -5.42 8.80 25.28
C THR A 324 -5.49 7.41 24.68
N ALA A 325 -4.38 6.94 24.11
CA ALA A 325 -4.27 5.60 23.55
C ALA A 325 -2.99 4.90 24.01
N ARG A 326 -3.09 3.60 24.25
CA ARG A 326 -1.95 2.70 24.50
C ARG A 326 -2.25 1.29 24.00
N CYS A 327 -1.28 0.62 23.40
CA CYS A 327 -1.42 -0.80 23.12
C CYS A 327 -1.30 -1.60 24.41
N GLU A 328 -2.35 -2.34 24.77
CA GLU A 328 -2.43 -3.11 26.01
C GLU A 328 -2.92 -4.53 25.76
N ARG A 329 -2.42 -5.46 26.58
CA ARG A 329 -2.97 -6.82 26.67
C ARG A 329 -4.04 -6.82 27.74
N LEU A 330 -5.29 -6.87 27.30
CA LEU A 330 -6.48 -6.82 28.16
C LEU A 330 -7.23 -8.14 27.99
N GLY A 331 -7.28 -8.93 29.08
CA GLY A 331 -7.76 -10.30 29.01
C GLY A 331 -6.98 -11.12 27.98
N ARG A 332 -7.69 -11.65 26.96
CA ARG A 332 -7.09 -12.44 25.86
C ARG A 332 -6.71 -11.60 24.64
N ALA A 333 -7.02 -10.30 24.65
CA ALA A 333 -6.90 -9.43 23.51
C ALA A 333 -5.64 -8.55 23.60
N HIS A 334 -5.06 -8.19 22.45
CA HIS A 334 -4.06 -7.14 22.32
C HIS A 334 -4.61 -6.02 21.43
N VAL A 335 -4.90 -4.88 22.04
CA VAL A 335 -5.75 -3.82 21.46
C VAL A 335 -5.17 -2.44 21.75
N LEU A 336 -5.60 -1.44 20.99
CA LEU A 336 -5.35 -0.05 21.30
C LEU A 336 -6.42 0.41 22.30
N ASP A 337 -6.04 0.43 23.57
CA ASP A 337 -6.89 0.83 24.67
C ASP A 337 -7.00 2.35 24.77
N LEU A 338 -8.23 2.84 24.75
CA LEU A 338 -8.59 4.25 24.71
C LEU A 338 -9.13 4.71 26.07
N GLY A 339 -8.70 5.89 26.51
CA GLY A 339 -9.21 6.52 27.72
C GLY A 339 -9.60 7.98 27.50
N PRO A 340 -10.80 8.44 27.92
CA PRO A 340 -11.22 9.82 27.76
C PRO A 340 -10.32 10.79 28.54
N VAL A 341 -10.08 11.98 28.00
CA VAL A 341 -9.33 13.06 28.66
C VAL A 341 -10.31 14.08 29.23
N GLY A 342 -10.17 14.37 30.53
CA GLY A 342 -11.00 15.37 31.20
C GLY A 342 -12.48 14.98 31.13
N SER A 343 -13.31 15.88 30.61
CA SER A 343 -14.75 15.67 30.43
C SER A 343 -15.13 15.16 29.03
N ALA A 344 -14.19 14.58 28.28
CA ALA A 344 -14.52 13.92 27.01
C ALA A 344 -15.59 12.85 27.25
N ARG A 345 -16.58 12.77 26.36
CA ARG A 345 -17.65 11.77 26.47
C ARG A 345 -17.06 10.35 26.45
N ALA A 346 -17.73 9.41 27.12
CA ALA A 346 -17.46 8.00 26.90
C ALA A 346 -17.90 7.61 25.49
N LEU A 347 -17.11 6.76 24.84
CA LEU A 347 -17.50 6.14 23.59
C LEU A 347 -18.25 4.84 23.90
N ASN A 348 -19.06 4.39 22.95
CA ASN A 348 -19.88 3.19 23.13
C ASN A 348 -19.53 2.19 22.03
N PRO A 349 -19.44 0.89 22.35
CA PRO A 349 -19.17 -0.10 21.35
C PRO A 349 -20.33 -0.26 20.37
N PHE A 350 -20.02 -0.53 19.11
CA PHE A 350 -21.01 -0.73 18.06
C PHE A 350 -20.57 -1.83 17.07
N PRO A 351 -21.47 -2.77 16.71
CA PRO A 351 -22.87 -2.93 17.14
C PRO A 351 -23.06 -3.39 18.59
N ASP A 352 -22.04 -4.01 19.19
CA ASP A 352 -22.06 -4.52 20.55
C ASP A 352 -20.63 -4.58 21.12
N ALA A 353 -20.49 -4.95 22.39
CA ALA A 353 -19.21 -4.99 23.10
C ALA A 353 -18.14 -5.87 22.43
N THR A 354 -18.52 -6.88 21.63
CA THR A 354 -17.56 -7.76 20.94
C THR A 354 -16.80 -7.05 19.82
N TRP A 355 -17.31 -5.90 19.35
CA TRP A 355 -16.67 -5.08 18.33
C TRP A 355 -15.83 -3.93 18.91
N GLY A 356 -15.99 -3.60 20.19
CA GLY A 356 -15.35 -2.42 20.76
C GLY A 356 -15.70 -1.15 19.98
N LEU A 357 -14.71 -0.28 19.82
CA LEU A 357 -14.87 1.03 19.18
C LEU A 357 -14.54 1.01 17.68
N HIS A 358 -14.69 -0.16 17.03
CA HIS A 358 -14.28 -0.45 15.65
C HIS A 358 -14.64 0.61 14.59
N ILE A 359 -15.78 1.28 14.72
CA ILE A 359 -16.19 2.33 13.77
C ILE A 359 -15.29 3.59 13.83
N THR A 360 -14.55 3.76 14.92
CA THR A 360 -13.65 4.90 15.15
C THR A 360 -12.17 4.61 14.89
N ASP A 361 -11.79 3.34 14.63
CA ASP A 361 -10.39 2.89 14.53
C ASP A 361 -9.51 3.84 13.71
N VAL A 362 -10.02 4.30 12.56
CA VAL A 362 -9.29 5.23 11.68
C VAL A 362 -9.28 6.64 12.27
N ASN A 363 -10.47 7.21 12.53
CA ASN A 363 -10.64 8.64 12.83
C ASN A 363 -10.12 9.06 14.20
N ILE A 364 -10.08 8.15 15.18
CA ILE A 364 -9.62 8.45 16.54
C ILE A 364 -8.15 8.85 16.59
N ALA A 365 -7.33 8.38 15.64
CA ALA A 365 -5.90 8.68 15.52
C ALA A 365 -5.49 9.11 14.10
N LEU A 366 -6.44 9.57 13.28
CA LEU A 366 -6.19 9.85 11.86
C LEU A 366 -5.08 10.89 11.64
N GLY A 367 -4.97 11.91 12.50
CA GLY A 367 -3.86 12.86 12.42
C GLY A 367 -2.50 12.20 12.62
N ASP A 368 -2.39 11.34 13.65
CA ASP A 368 -1.15 10.61 13.94
C ASP A 368 -0.80 9.65 12.79
N LEU A 369 -1.79 8.94 12.25
CA LEU A 369 -1.61 8.03 11.11
C LEU A 369 -1.08 8.75 9.87
N VAL A 370 -1.64 9.92 9.54
CA VAL A 370 -1.18 10.73 8.40
C VAL A 370 0.27 11.17 8.59
N ASP A 371 0.63 11.63 9.80
CA ASP A 371 2.00 12.06 10.09
C ASP A 371 3.00 10.90 10.05
N LEU A 372 2.63 9.72 10.57
CA LEU A 372 3.45 8.50 10.50
C LEU A 372 3.65 8.02 9.06
N VAL A 373 2.58 8.04 8.25
CA VAL A 373 2.66 7.73 6.82
C VAL A 373 3.58 8.72 6.10
N GLY A 374 3.40 10.02 6.34
CA GLY A 374 4.24 11.06 5.74
C GLY A 374 5.72 10.89 6.11
N ALA A 375 6.02 10.55 7.36
CA ALA A 375 7.39 10.26 7.80
C ALA A 375 7.98 9.06 7.04
N SER A 376 7.22 7.98 6.89
CA SER A 376 7.65 6.77 6.18
C SER A 376 7.86 7.03 4.69
N VAL A 377 6.97 7.83 4.07
CA VAL A 377 7.12 8.29 2.68
C VAL A 377 8.40 9.09 2.50
N ARG A 378 8.68 10.06 3.39
CA ARG A 378 9.92 10.85 3.36
C ARG A 378 11.16 9.97 3.49
N THR A 379 11.13 8.94 4.34
CA THR A 379 12.24 7.97 4.47
C THR A 379 12.49 7.23 3.16
N VAL A 380 11.46 6.68 2.50
CA VAL A 380 11.64 5.96 1.23
C VAL A 380 12.16 6.90 0.13
N VAL A 381 11.62 8.12 0.04
CA VAL A 381 12.07 9.13 -0.92
C VAL A 381 13.53 9.51 -0.66
N ALA A 382 13.90 9.80 0.59
CA ALA A 382 15.26 10.15 0.96
C ALA A 382 16.25 8.99 0.75
N GLY A 383 15.85 7.75 1.07
CA GLY A 383 16.64 6.55 0.80
C GLY A 383 16.94 6.37 -0.68
N ARG A 384 15.96 6.62 -1.55
CA ARG A 384 16.16 6.61 -3.00
C ARG A 384 17.09 7.71 -3.48
N ALA A 385 16.99 8.91 -2.91
CA ALA A 385 17.90 10.02 -3.22
C ALA A 385 19.34 9.71 -2.76
N ARG A 386 19.52 9.05 -1.61
CA ARG A 386 20.82 8.63 -1.05
C ARG A 386 21.46 7.48 -1.80
N ALA A 387 20.66 6.59 -2.40
CA ALA A 387 21.13 5.56 -3.34
C ALA A 387 21.66 6.15 -4.67
N ALA A 388 21.94 7.45 -4.74
CA ALA A 388 22.61 8.13 -5.86
C ALA A 388 23.96 7.48 -6.17
N VAL A 389 23.92 6.55 -7.12
CA VAL A 389 25.08 5.86 -7.64
C VAL A 389 25.99 6.86 -8.35
N ARG A 390 27.28 6.84 -8.02
CA ARG A 390 28.31 7.63 -8.71
C ARG A 390 29.23 6.71 -9.50
N VAL A 391 29.52 7.07 -10.74
CA VAL A 391 30.54 6.39 -11.56
C VAL A 391 31.75 7.30 -11.68
N ARG A 392 32.88 6.88 -11.10
CA ARG A 392 34.19 7.52 -11.29
C ARG A 392 34.95 6.83 -12.41
N THR A 393 35.68 7.63 -13.19
CA THR A 393 36.42 7.15 -14.36
C THR A 393 37.92 7.40 -14.15
N ALA A 394 38.72 6.34 -14.21
CA ALA A 394 40.18 6.39 -14.15
C ALA A 394 40.79 5.73 -15.40
N PHE A 395 41.84 6.33 -15.94
CA PHE A 395 42.60 5.77 -17.06
C PHE A 395 43.99 6.43 -17.14
N THR A 396 44.95 5.71 -17.73
CA THR A 396 46.25 6.29 -18.09
C THR A 396 46.05 7.35 -19.18
N ALA A 397 46.35 8.60 -18.86
CA ALA A 397 46.13 9.73 -19.75
C ALA A 397 47.20 9.82 -20.85
N GLY A 398 46.76 10.22 -22.03
CA GLY A 398 47.59 10.77 -23.09
C GLY A 398 46.94 12.03 -23.65
N ARG A 399 47.55 12.57 -24.71
CA ARG A 399 46.99 13.65 -25.52
C ARG A 399 46.72 13.13 -26.92
N ASP A 400 45.59 13.52 -27.50
CA ASP A 400 45.34 13.30 -28.93
C ASP A 400 46.05 14.38 -29.76
N ALA A 401 45.98 14.28 -31.09
CA ALA A 401 46.60 15.23 -32.02
C ALA A 401 46.14 16.69 -31.84
N ARG A 402 45.06 16.93 -31.08
CA ARG A 402 44.54 18.27 -30.74
C ARG A 402 44.82 18.66 -29.29
N GLY A 403 45.76 17.98 -28.62
CA GLY A 403 46.16 18.24 -27.24
C GLY A 403 45.16 17.77 -26.17
N ARG A 404 44.04 17.14 -26.55
CA ARG A 404 42.94 16.80 -25.63
C ARG A 404 43.25 15.52 -24.85
N ARG A 405 42.85 15.48 -23.57
CA ARG A 405 43.03 14.31 -22.70
C ARG A 405 42.30 13.08 -23.25
N CYS A 406 43.02 11.97 -23.40
CA CYS A 406 42.49 10.71 -23.92
C CYS A 406 43.03 9.50 -23.14
N ALA A 407 42.35 8.36 -23.22
CA ALA A 407 42.77 7.10 -22.62
C ALA A 407 43.75 6.36 -23.53
N ARG A 408 44.99 6.15 -23.03
CA ARG A 408 46.02 5.34 -23.69
C ARG A 408 45.85 3.84 -23.46
N ARG A 409 45.17 3.46 -22.39
CA ARG A 409 44.95 2.07 -22.00
C ARG A 409 43.48 1.85 -21.67
N ASP A 410 43.20 0.71 -21.07
CA ASP A 410 41.89 0.36 -20.54
C ASP A 410 41.40 1.42 -19.55
N VAL A 411 40.08 1.55 -19.47
CA VAL A 411 39.39 2.51 -18.63
C VAL A 411 38.79 1.75 -17.46
N LEU A 412 39.12 2.17 -16.24
CA LEU A 412 38.52 1.66 -15.03
C LEU A 412 37.35 2.55 -14.63
N LEU A 413 36.16 1.97 -14.54
CA LEU A 413 34.98 2.61 -13.98
C LEU A 413 34.76 2.04 -12.58
N THR A 414 34.80 2.90 -11.57
CA THR A 414 34.44 2.52 -10.19
C THR A 414 33.02 2.99 -9.95
N VAL A 415 32.16 2.06 -9.52
CA VAL A 415 30.76 2.34 -9.22
C VAL A 415 30.63 2.44 -7.70
N ASP A 416 30.43 3.66 -7.21
CA ASP A 416 30.26 3.94 -5.78
C ASP A 416 28.76 4.06 -5.47
N GLY A 417 28.35 3.46 -4.36
CA GLY A 417 27.01 3.57 -3.79
C GLY A 417 26.82 2.51 -2.71
N THR A 418 26.12 2.85 -1.63
CA THR A 418 25.90 1.98 -0.47
C THR A 418 25.10 0.72 -0.82
N ASP A 419 24.26 0.82 -1.84
CA ASP A 419 23.34 -0.25 -2.25
C ASP A 419 23.73 -0.91 -3.57
N VAL A 420 24.92 -0.64 -4.10
CA VAL A 420 25.36 -1.23 -5.38
C VAL A 420 25.75 -2.70 -5.16
N VAL A 421 25.08 -3.62 -5.85
CA VAL A 421 25.39 -5.07 -5.79
C VAL A 421 25.98 -5.60 -7.09
N ALA A 422 25.69 -4.96 -8.22
CA ALA A 422 26.29 -5.30 -9.50
C ALA A 422 26.29 -4.11 -10.46
N ALA A 423 27.16 -4.15 -11.47
CA ALA A 423 27.03 -3.29 -12.63
C ALA A 423 27.56 -3.97 -13.89
N ASP A 424 27.15 -3.45 -15.04
CA ASP A 424 27.70 -3.83 -16.33
C ASP A 424 27.87 -2.59 -17.22
N ALA A 425 28.99 -2.55 -17.96
CA ALA A 425 29.29 -1.48 -18.91
C ALA A 425 28.94 -1.94 -20.33
N ARG A 426 28.29 -1.06 -21.09
CA ARG A 426 27.90 -1.27 -22.49
C ARG A 426 28.46 -0.18 -23.38
N VAL A 427 28.85 -0.54 -24.59
CA VAL A 427 29.22 0.38 -25.67
C VAL A 427 28.43 0.01 -26.91
N GLY A 428 27.66 0.95 -27.47
CA GLY A 428 26.79 0.68 -28.62
C GLY A 428 25.79 -0.46 -28.35
N GLY A 429 25.23 -0.52 -27.13
CA GLY A 429 24.32 -1.59 -26.70
C GLY A 429 24.98 -2.91 -26.30
N ARG A 430 26.21 -3.19 -26.75
CA ARG A 430 26.93 -4.43 -26.43
C ARG A 430 27.59 -4.36 -25.04
N ARG A 431 27.40 -5.38 -24.20
CA ARG A 431 28.07 -5.50 -22.90
C ARG A 431 29.58 -5.77 -23.08
N VAL A 432 30.41 -4.96 -22.44
CA VAL A 432 31.88 -5.00 -22.55
C VAL A 432 32.59 -5.25 -21.21
N ALA A 433 31.90 -5.08 -20.08
CA ALA A 433 32.36 -5.48 -18.75
C ALA A 433 31.17 -5.76 -17.83
N ARG A 434 31.34 -6.63 -16.84
CA ARG A 434 30.37 -6.90 -15.76
C ARG A 434 31.13 -7.18 -14.48
N ASP A 435 30.60 -6.71 -13.36
CA ASP A 435 31.09 -7.04 -12.03
C ASP A 435 29.89 -7.12 -11.08
N THR A 436 29.91 -8.11 -10.20
CA THR A 436 28.84 -8.45 -9.25
C THR A 436 29.34 -8.53 -7.81
N ARG A 437 30.57 -8.04 -7.55
CA ARG A 437 31.18 -8.04 -6.22
C ARG A 437 31.48 -6.59 -5.79
N PRO A 438 30.83 -6.08 -4.73
CA PRO A 438 31.20 -4.80 -4.15
C PRO A 438 32.62 -4.84 -3.56
N PRO A 439 33.44 -3.78 -3.71
CA PRO A 439 33.20 -2.58 -4.51
C PRO A 439 33.27 -2.86 -6.01
N VAL A 440 32.22 -2.48 -6.75
CA VAL A 440 32.06 -2.79 -8.17
C VAL A 440 33.04 -1.99 -9.04
N ARG A 441 33.86 -2.69 -9.82
CA ARG A 441 34.90 -2.13 -10.69
C ARG A 441 34.83 -2.73 -12.09
N LEU A 442 34.46 -1.90 -13.07
CA LEU A 442 34.32 -2.32 -14.46
C LEU A 442 35.55 -1.90 -15.26
N ARG A 443 36.27 -2.89 -15.81
CA ARG A 443 37.39 -2.65 -16.73
C ARG A 443 36.92 -2.66 -18.17
N VAL A 444 36.82 -1.49 -18.79
CA VAL A 444 36.46 -1.34 -20.20
C VAL A 444 37.74 -1.36 -21.04
N ARG A 445 37.91 -2.40 -21.85
CA ARG A 445 39.10 -2.55 -22.72
C ARG A 445 39.18 -1.41 -23.73
N ARG A 446 40.38 -0.87 -23.99
CA ARG A 446 40.58 0.19 -24.99
C ARG A 446 40.03 -0.18 -26.37
N ALA A 447 40.12 -1.45 -26.75
CA ALA A 447 39.62 -1.97 -28.02
C ALA A 447 38.08 -1.84 -28.17
N ALA A 448 37.34 -1.71 -27.07
CA ALA A 448 35.90 -1.45 -27.10
C ALA A 448 35.56 0.04 -27.38
N LEU A 449 36.56 0.93 -27.42
CA LEU A 449 36.37 2.36 -27.62
C LEU A 449 36.81 2.77 -29.04
N ARG A 450 36.08 3.71 -29.65
CA ARG A 450 36.43 4.27 -30.96
C ARG A 450 37.72 5.08 -30.85
N ARG A 451 38.76 4.68 -31.60
CA ARG A 451 40.07 5.36 -31.62
C ARG A 451 39.91 6.81 -32.06
N GLY A 452 40.58 7.75 -31.37
CA GLY A 452 40.55 9.18 -31.68
C GLY A 452 39.21 9.88 -31.40
N ALA A 453 38.18 9.15 -30.98
CA ALA A 453 36.82 9.66 -30.81
C ALA A 453 36.33 9.50 -29.37
N ARG A 454 35.26 10.22 -29.05
CA ARG A 454 34.49 10.02 -27.81
C ARG A 454 33.55 8.84 -28.00
N THR A 455 33.59 7.92 -27.06
CA THR A 455 32.70 6.76 -26.98
C THR A 455 31.81 6.92 -25.75
N ALA A 456 30.49 6.76 -25.91
CA ALA A 456 29.58 6.66 -24.79
C ALA A 456 29.66 5.25 -24.19
N VAL A 457 30.00 5.19 -22.91
CA VAL A 457 29.97 3.97 -22.11
C VAL A 457 28.79 4.07 -21.16
N THR A 458 27.80 3.23 -21.37
CA THR A 458 26.59 3.16 -20.56
C THR A 458 26.80 2.15 -19.44
N VAL A 459 26.75 2.59 -18.19
CA VAL A 459 26.90 1.75 -17.00
C VAL A 459 25.52 1.48 -16.44
N ARG A 460 25.04 0.24 -16.55
CA ARG A 460 23.81 -0.22 -15.89
C ARG A 460 24.19 -0.79 -14.54
N VAL A 461 23.61 -0.26 -13.48
CA VAL A 461 23.92 -0.59 -12.09
C VAL A 461 22.69 -1.23 -11.46
N THR A 462 22.87 -2.38 -10.82
CA THR A 462 21.85 -3.07 -10.04
C THR A 462 22.04 -2.74 -8.58
N LEU A 463 20.97 -2.29 -7.94
CA LEU A 463 20.91 -1.98 -6.52
C LEU A 463 20.45 -3.21 -5.72
N ARG A 464 20.70 -3.20 -4.42
CA ARG A 464 20.36 -4.27 -3.47
C ARG A 464 18.86 -4.57 -3.45
N ASP A 465 18.03 -3.57 -3.74
CA ASP A 465 16.58 -3.69 -3.86
C ASP A 465 16.09 -4.19 -5.22
N GLY A 466 17.00 -4.63 -6.10
CA GLY A 466 16.70 -5.16 -7.43
C GLY A 466 16.48 -4.09 -8.51
N ARG A 467 16.38 -2.80 -8.16
CA ARG A 467 16.26 -1.72 -9.15
C ARG A 467 17.52 -1.62 -9.99
N THR A 468 17.37 -1.18 -11.24
CA THR A 468 18.52 -0.81 -12.08
C THR A 468 18.52 0.68 -12.42
N THR A 469 19.66 1.34 -12.22
CA THR A 469 19.90 2.71 -12.68
C THR A 469 20.97 2.73 -13.76
N THR A 470 20.93 3.72 -14.65
CA THR A 470 21.87 3.82 -15.77
C THR A 470 22.60 5.15 -15.76
N LEU A 471 23.92 5.11 -15.84
CA LEU A 471 24.76 6.31 -15.95
C LEU A 471 25.62 6.22 -17.20
N THR A 472 25.72 7.33 -17.94
CA THR A 472 26.58 7.40 -19.13
C THR A 472 27.89 8.14 -18.81
N ARG A 473 29.01 7.58 -19.26
CA ARG A 473 30.34 8.22 -19.24
C ARG A 473 30.87 8.33 -20.65
N ARG A 474 31.25 9.54 -21.07
CA ARG A 474 31.88 9.76 -22.38
C ARG A 474 33.40 9.69 -22.23
N VAL A 475 34.01 8.66 -22.81
CA VAL A 475 35.45 8.44 -22.73
C VAL A 475 36.08 8.64 -24.11
N ARG A 476 37.16 9.42 -24.19
CA ARG A 476 37.93 9.61 -25.41
C ARG A 476 39.10 8.64 -25.41
N ALA A 477 39.21 7.78 -26.41
CA ALA A 477 40.40 6.93 -26.60
C ALA A 477 41.44 7.68 -27.45
N CYS A 478 42.72 7.51 -27.14
CA CYS A 478 43.78 8.09 -27.98
C CYS A 478 43.74 7.44 -29.38
N GLY A 479 44.09 8.19 -30.42
CA GLY A 479 44.30 7.66 -31.77
C GLY A 479 45.54 6.76 -31.83
N ALA A 480 45.85 6.27 -33.04
CA ALA A 480 47.23 5.85 -33.31
C ALA A 480 48.10 7.11 -33.21
N THR A 481 49.20 7.03 -32.46
CA THR A 481 50.28 8.00 -32.59
C THR A 481 50.76 7.92 -34.04
N ALA A 482 50.77 9.06 -34.75
CA ALA A 482 51.51 9.18 -35.99
C ALA A 482 53.00 8.98 -35.69
#